data_AF-A0A842QNP1-F1
#
_entry.id   AF-A0A842QNP1-F1
#
_cell.length_a   1.000
_cell.length_b   1.000
_cell.length_c   1.000
_cell.angle_alpha   90.00
_cell.angle_beta   90.00
_cell.angle_gamma   90.00
#
_symmetry.space_group_name_H-M   'P 1'
#
loop_
_entity.id
_entity.type
_entity.pdbx_description
1 polymer ?
#
loop_
_entity_poly.entity_id
_entity_poly.type
_entity_poly.pdbx_seq_one_letter_code
_entity_poly.pdbx_strand_id
1 'polypeptide(L)'
;MVRRALRSRSFRKVKVKTPGRRILTHYRKKKPRPARCASCRAVLKGIPRERPKKMMNMPKTGKRPERPYAGVLCSKCTRTLMKQKVKSLE
;
A
#
# COMPACT_ATOMS: atom_id res chain seq x y z
N MET A 1 8.09 14.75 30.39
CA MET A 1 7.27 13.51 30.22
C MET A 1 6.83 13.39 28.75
N VAL A 2 6.79 12.18 28.15
CA VAL A 2 6.38 12.01 26.73
C VAL A 2 4.87 12.20 26.56
N ARG A 3 4.45 12.96 25.53
CA ARG A 3 3.04 13.19 25.16
C ARG A 3 2.26 11.87 25.09
N ARG A 4 1.09 11.79 25.74
CA ARG A 4 0.28 10.57 25.87
C ARG A 4 0.00 9.88 24.53
N ALA A 5 -0.29 10.65 23.47
CA ALA A 5 -0.51 10.14 22.12
C ALA A 5 0.67 9.30 21.54
N LEU A 6 1.91 9.64 21.92
CA LEU A 6 3.14 9.01 21.44
C LEU A 6 3.52 7.74 22.22
N ARG A 7 2.77 7.42 23.29
CA ARG A 7 2.94 6.17 24.06
C ARG A 7 2.26 4.99 23.37
N SER A 8 1.25 5.25 22.55
CA SER A 8 0.47 4.22 21.85
C SER A 8 1.29 3.47 20.79
N ARG A 9 0.90 2.22 20.47
CA ARG A 9 1.55 1.38 19.44
C ARG A 9 1.28 1.86 18.00
N SER A 10 0.58 2.97 17.80
CA SER A 10 0.21 3.51 16.49
C SER A 10 1.41 4.11 15.73
N PHE A 11 2.38 4.69 16.46
CA PHE A 11 3.62 5.23 15.91
C PHE A 11 4.78 4.25 16.07
N ARG A 12 5.62 4.15 15.04
CA ARG A 12 6.93 3.50 15.10
C ARG A 12 7.94 4.48 15.66
N LYS A 13 8.65 4.07 16.73
CA LYS A 13 9.76 4.81 17.32
C LYS A 13 11.04 4.46 16.57
N VAL A 14 11.76 5.47 16.07
CA VAL A 14 13.03 5.29 15.36
C VAL A 14 14.07 6.18 16.04
N LYS A 15 15.13 5.59 16.58
CA LYS A 15 16.27 6.34 17.12
C LYS A 15 17.11 6.84 15.95
N VAL A 16 17.35 8.14 15.88
CA VAL A 16 18.10 8.80 14.81
C VAL A 16 19.21 9.65 15.47
N LYS A 17 20.43 9.54 14.95
CA LYS A 17 21.53 10.44 15.32
C LYS A 17 21.33 11.76 14.59
N THR A 18 21.28 12.87 15.33
CA THR A 18 21.25 14.21 14.75
C THR A 18 22.66 14.74 14.54
N PRO A 19 22.85 15.76 13.68
CA PRO A 19 24.16 16.36 13.42
C PRO A 19 24.90 16.82 14.69
N GLY A 20 24.18 17.28 15.71
CA GLY A 20 24.76 17.67 17.01
C GLY A 20 25.14 16.50 17.93
N ARG A 21 25.43 15.31 17.39
CA ARG A 21 25.83 14.09 18.14
C ARG A 21 24.81 13.59 19.19
N ARG A 22 23.55 14.05 19.13
CA ARG A 22 22.46 13.61 20.03
C ARG A 22 21.68 12.47 19.40
N ILE A 23 21.16 11.55 20.22
CA ILE A 23 20.27 10.47 19.78
C ILE A 23 18.83 10.86 20.12
N LEU A 24 18.04 11.20 19.09
CA LEU A 24 16.63 11.57 19.25
C LEU A 24 15.71 10.44 18.79
N THR A 25 14.52 10.34 19.40
CA THR A 25 13.48 9.40 18.98
C THR A 25 12.49 10.09 18.04
N HIS A 26 12.52 9.74 16.75
CA HIS A 26 11.52 10.17 15.79
C HIS A 26 10.31 9.24 15.81
N TYR A 27 9.12 9.82 15.91
CA TYR A 27 7.86 9.10 15.84
C TYR A 27 7.34 9.10 14.40
N ARG A 28 7.52 7.98 13.69
CA ARG A 28 7.03 7.81 12.33
C ARG A 28 5.74 7.00 12.36
N LYS A 29 4.69 7.44 11.69
CA LYS A 29 3.49 6.61 11.48
C LYS A 29 3.86 5.31 10.74
N LYS A 30 3.10 4.22 10.89
CA LYS A 30 3.36 2.92 10.23
C LYS A 30 3.12 2.94 8.72
N LYS A 31 3.79 2.05 7.98
CA LYS A 31 3.47 1.78 6.57
C LYS A 31 2.20 0.93 6.49
N PRO A 32 1.32 1.17 5.51
CA PRO A 32 0.12 0.36 5.31
C PRO A 32 0.48 -1.05 4.82
N ARG A 33 -0.48 -1.97 4.96
CA ARG A 33 -0.39 -3.33 4.45
C ARG A 33 -0.41 -3.34 2.91
N PRO A 34 0.15 -4.38 2.26
CA PRO A 34 0.01 -4.56 0.82
C PRO A 34 -1.45 -4.60 0.37
N ALA A 35 -1.72 -4.08 -0.82
CA ALA A 35 -2.98 -4.27 -1.51
C ALA A 35 -3.18 -5.76 -1.84
N ARG A 36 -4.41 -6.24 -1.70
CA ARG A 36 -4.80 -7.63 -1.91
C ARG A 36 -5.86 -7.73 -3.00
N CYS A 37 -5.85 -8.84 -3.72
CA CYS A 37 -6.88 -9.17 -4.69
C CYS A 37 -8.22 -9.38 -3.99
N ALA A 38 -9.31 -8.88 -4.58
CA ALA A 38 -10.66 -9.03 -4.01
C ALA A 38 -11.11 -10.51 -3.97
N SER A 39 -10.79 -11.30 -5.01
CA SER A 39 -11.22 -12.71 -5.12
C SER A 39 -10.27 -13.64 -4.35
N CYS A 40 -9.00 -13.72 -4.76
CA CYS A 40 -8.06 -14.72 -4.21
C CYS A 40 -7.23 -14.21 -3.02
N ARG A 41 -7.39 -12.95 -2.59
CA ARG A 41 -6.63 -12.31 -1.49
C ARG A 41 -5.10 -12.29 -1.67
N ALA A 42 -4.60 -12.70 -2.83
CA ALA A 42 -3.19 -12.64 -3.18
C ALA A 42 -2.68 -11.19 -3.18
N VAL A 43 -1.40 -11.01 -2.85
CA VAL A 43 -0.77 -9.68 -2.86
C VAL A 43 -0.70 -9.16 -4.30
N LEU A 44 -1.22 -7.96 -4.53
CA LEU A 44 -1.15 -7.30 -5.82
C LEU A 44 0.23 -6.70 -6.03
N LYS A 45 0.91 -7.16 -7.08
CA LYS A 45 2.20 -6.62 -7.53
C LYS A 45 1.97 -5.36 -8.38
N GLY A 46 2.89 -4.40 -8.29
CA GLY A 46 2.82 -3.14 -9.04
C GLY A 46 1.97 -2.03 -8.39
N ILE A 47 1.45 -2.23 -7.18
CA ILE A 47 0.74 -1.19 -6.42
C ILE A 47 1.62 -0.73 -5.25
N PRO A 48 1.95 0.57 -5.15
CA PRO A 48 2.80 1.10 -4.09
C PRO A 48 2.10 1.03 -2.72
N ARG A 49 2.89 0.73 -1.68
CA ARG A 49 2.43 0.61 -0.29
C ARG A 49 2.58 1.92 0.44
N GLU A 50 1.77 2.90 0.06
CA GLU A 50 1.85 4.25 0.57
C GLU A 50 0.56 4.73 1.20
N ARG A 51 0.66 5.80 1.99
CA ARG A 51 -0.52 6.40 2.63
C ARG A 51 -1.33 7.19 1.63
N PRO A 52 -2.64 7.36 1.87
CA PRO A 52 -3.52 8.15 1.01
C PRO A 52 -2.94 9.51 0.61
N LYS A 53 -2.39 10.28 1.57
CA LYS A 53 -1.76 11.59 1.27
C LYS A 53 -0.59 11.52 0.28
N LYS A 54 0.26 10.50 0.37
CA LYS A 54 1.36 10.32 -0.59
C LYS A 54 0.85 9.75 -1.92
N MET A 55 -0.10 8.84 -1.84
CA MET A 55 -0.75 8.24 -3.01
C MET A 55 -1.53 9.25 -3.83
N MET A 56 -2.11 10.29 -3.23
CA MET A 56 -2.72 11.40 -3.95
C MET A 56 -1.70 12.14 -4.81
N ASN A 57 -0.52 12.44 -4.26
CA ASN A 57 0.55 13.18 -4.94
C ASN A 57 1.30 12.38 -6.02
N MET A 58 1.17 11.05 -6.04
CA MET A 58 1.79 10.22 -7.09
C MET A 58 1.09 10.38 -8.45
N PRO A 59 1.79 10.17 -9.57
CA PRO A 59 1.17 10.09 -10.90
C PRO A 59 0.24 8.87 -11.01
N LYS A 60 -0.75 8.92 -11.92
CA LYS A 60 -1.72 7.82 -12.11
C LYS A 60 -1.04 6.50 -12.50
N THR A 61 -0.01 6.56 -13.34
CA THR A 61 0.80 5.41 -13.78
C THR A 61 1.55 4.75 -12.63
N GLY A 62 2.03 5.52 -11.65
CA GLY A 62 2.70 5.00 -10.47
C GLY A 62 1.77 4.32 -9.46
N LYS A 63 0.44 4.55 -9.55
CA LYS A 63 -0.55 3.98 -8.61
C LYS A 63 -1.06 2.61 -9.05
N ARG A 64 -1.17 2.38 -10.35
CA ARG A 64 -1.81 1.18 -10.92
C ARG A 64 -1.11 0.71 -12.20
N PRO A 65 -1.05 -0.61 -12.43
CA PRO A 65 -0.79 -1.15 -13.77
C PRO A 65 -1.86 -0.74 -14.79
N GLU A 66 -1.52 -0.79 -16.08
CA GLU A 66 -2.40 -0.36 -17.18
C GLU A 66 -3.44 -1.41 -17.62
N ARG A 67 -3.29 -2.68 -17.20
CA ARG A 67 -4.22 -3.76 -17.55
C ARG A 67 -5.65 -3.54 -16.99
N PRO A 68 -6.68 -4.15 -17.60
CA PRO A 68 -8.04 -4.11 -17.07
C PRO A 68 -8.12 -4.72 -15.66
N TYR A 69 -8.99 -4.15 -14.82
CA TYR A 69 -9.16 -4.51 -13.41
C TYR A 69 -7.88 -4.47 -12.55
N ALA A 70 -6.86 -3.71 -12.99
CA ALA A 70 -5.69 -3.42 -12.18
C ALA A 70 -6.09 -2.66 -10.91
N GLY A 71 -5.47 -3.01 -9.78
CA GLY A 71 -5.85 -2.44 -8.48
C GLY A 71 -6.81 -3.31 -7.66
N VAL A 72 -7.61 -4.13 -8.32
CA VAL A 72 -8.69 -4.91 -7.68
C VAL A 72 -8.46 -6.41 -7.83
N LEU A 73 -8.11 -6.86 -9.04
CA LEU A 73 -7.90 -8.26 -9.36
C LEU A 73 -6.44 -8.55 -9.70
N CYS A 74 -5.96 -9.76 -9.37
CA CYS A 74 -4.65 -10.25 -9.82
C CYS A 74 -4.71 -10.72 -11.28
N SER A 75 -3.55 -10.86 -11.92
CA SER A 75 -3.46 -11.28 -13.34
C SER A 75 -4.15 -12.62 -13.63
N LYS A 76 -4.11 -13.56 -12.68
CA LYS A 76 -4.77 -14.85 -12.80
C LYS A 76 -6.29 -14.70 -12.80
N CYS A 77 -6.84 -14.01 -11.81
CA CYS A 77 -8.28 -13.77 -11.68
C CYS A 77 -8.84 -12.92 -12.84
N THR A 78 -8.06 -11.98 -13.38
CA THR A 78 -8.51 -11.22 -14.55
C THR A 78 -8.61 -12.10 -15.79
N ARG A 79 -7.67 -13.03 -15.99
CA ARG A 79 -7.71 -13.95 -17.14
C ARG A 79 -8.92 -14.89 -17.07
N THR A 80 -9.22 -15.44 -15.90
CA THR A 80 -10.40 -16.31 -15.71
C THR A 80 -11.69 -15.55 -15.95
N LEU A 81 -11.79 -14.31 -15.44
CA LEU A 81 -12.96 -13.46 -15.63
C LEU A 81 -13.16 -13.07 -17.10
N MET A 82 -12.08 -12.75 -17.82
CA MET A 82 -12.19 -12.47 -19.26
C MET A 82 -12.66 -13.70 -20.05
N LYS A 83 -12.16 -14.90 -19.72
CA LYS A 83 -12.65 -16.14 -20.36
C LYS A 83 -14.13 -16.41 -20.08
N GLN A 84 -14.58 -16.18 -18.84
CA GLN A 84 -15.98 -16.34 -18.47
C GLN A 84 -16.89 -15.36 -19.22
N LYS A 85 -16.44 -14.11 -19.39
CA LYS A 85 -17.18 -13.11 -20.17
C LYS A 85 -17.37 -13.48 -21.63
N VAL A 86 -16.32 -14.03 -22.27
CA VAL A 86 -16.43 -14.49 -23.66
C VAL A 86 -17.46 -15.62 -23.76
N LYS A 87 -17.36 -16.62 -22.87
CA LYS A 87 -18.30 -17.75 -22.84
C LYS A 87 -19.75 -17.39 -22.55
N SER A 88 -20.00 -16.28 -21.87
CA SER A 88 -21.37 -15.82 -21.58
C SER A 88 -21.97 -14.96 -22.69
N LEU A 89 -21.13 -14.55 -23.66
CA LEU A 89 -21.55 -13.76 -24.81
C LEU A 89 -21.83 -14.65 -26.04
N GLU A 90 -21.27 -15.85 -26.07
CA GLU A 90 -21.70 -16.98 -26.92
C GLU A 90 -23.00 -17.59 -26.37
#